data_AF-A0A923VBE2-F1
#
_entry.id   AF-A0A923VBE2-F1
#
_cell.length_a   1.000
_cell.length_b   1.000
_cell.length_c   1.000
_cell.angle_alpha   90.00
_cell.angle_beta   90.00
_cell.angle_gamma   90.00
#
_symmetry.space_group_name_H-M   'P 1'
#
loop_
_entity.id
_entity.type
_entity.pdbx_description
1 polymer ?
#
loop_
_entity_poly.entity_id
_entity_poly.type
_entity_poly.pdbx_seq_one_letter_code
_entity_poly.pdbx_strand_id
1 'polypeptide(L)'
;TKEEMNKLLVTFDIDILDGDYTEYNAETAAAAKAKQIPIWADIQSQNEGAVQWQAALKLGLQGLQTDHVKELVNFLIQKGVR
;
A
#
# COMPACT_ATOMS: atom_id res chain seq x y z
N THR A 1 2.12 -3.22 15.28
CA THR A 1 3.06 -2.11 15.53
C THR A 1 4.26 -2.19 14.58
N LYS A 2 5.18 -1.22 14.64
CA LYS A 2 6.47 -1.27 13.92
C LYS A 2 7.29 -2.52 14.28
N GLU A 3 7.35 -2.89 15.56
CA GLU A 3 8.13 -4.03 16.07
C GLU A 3 7.58 -5.36 15.56
N GLU A 4 6.26 -5.54 15.60
CA GLU A 4 5.60 -6.74 15.11
C GLU A 4 5.81 -6.91 13.60
N MET A 5 5.68 -5.83 12.83
CA MET A 5 5.94 -5.86 11.39
C MET A 5 7.41 -6.22 11.11
N ASN A 6 8.36 -5.61 11.81
CA ASN A 6 9.77 -5.97 11.64
C ASN A 6 10.05 -7.44 11.95
N LYS A 7 9.40 -7.99 12.99
CA LYS A 7 9.52 -9.40 13.34
C LYS A 7 8.95 -10.28 12.23
N LEU A 8 7.76 -9.96 11.71
CA LEU A 8 7.13 -10.69 10.62
C LEU A 8 8.02 -10.71 9.37
N LEU A 9 8.49 -9.54 8.93
CA LEU A 9 9.31 -9.40 7.73
C LEU A 9 10.60 -10.24 7.79
N VAL A 10 11.25 -10.29 8.96
CA VAL A 10 12.48 -11.07 9.17
C VAL A 10 12.20 -12.56 9.34
N THR A 11 11.12 -12.92 10.04
CA THR A 11 10.80 -14.33 10.35
C THR A 11 10.48 -15.12 9.09
N PHE A 12 9.80 -14.47 8.14
CA PHE A 12 9.31 -15.12 6.93
C PHE A 12 10.09 -14.75 5.66
N ASP A 13 11.18 -13.98 5.79
CA ASP A 13 11.99 -13.52 4.65
C ASP A 13 11.14 -12.91 3.53
N ILE A 14 10.32 -11.93 3.91
CA ILE A 14 9.30 -11.35 3.02
C ILE A 14 9.92 -10.38 2.02
N ASP A 15 9.72 -10.64 0.73
CA ASP A 15 10.12 -9.73 -0.36
C ASP A 15 9.07 -8.67 -0.70
N ILE A 16 7.79 -8.96 -0.46
CA ILE A 16 6.66 -8.08 -0.78
C ILE A 16 5.52 -8.31 0.20
N LEU A 17 4.89 -7.23 0.65
CA LEU A 17 3.68 -7.29 1.45
C LEU A 17 2.46 -7.13 0.54
N ASP A 18 1.58 -8.12 0.60
CA ASP A 18 0.31 -8.19 -0.15
C ASP A 18 -0.81 -8.51 0.85
N GLY A 19 -1.76 -7.59 0.99
CA GLY A 19 -2.80 -7.63 2.02
C GLY A 19 -3.75 -6.45 1.91
N ASP A 20 -4.82 -6.45 2.70
CA ASP A 20 -5.86 -5.41 2.61
C ASP A 20 -5.29 -4.04 3.01
N TYR A 21 -5.58 -3.00 2.25
CA TYR A 21 -4.99 -1.68 2.48
C TYR A 21 -5.30 -1.11 3.88
N THR A 22 -6.38 -1.57 4.52
CA THR A 22 -6.78 -1.16 5.87
C THR A 22 -5.95 -1.81 6.99
N GLU A 23 -5.19 -2.87 6.68
CA GLU A 23 -4.30 -3.53 7.64
C GLU A 23 -2.98 -2.75 7.83
N TYR A 24 -2.67 -1.83 6.92
CA TYR A 24 -1.49 -0.99 7.00
C TYR A 24 -1.79 0.33 7.70
N ASN A 25 -0.84 0.76 8.53
CA ASN A 25 -0.83 2.08 9.14
C ASN A 25 0.57 2.71 8.99
N ALA A 26 0.73 3.93 9.50
CA ALA A 26 1.99 4.66 9.35
C ALA A 26 3.19 3.91 9.94
N GLU A 27 3.01 3.17 11.04
CA GLU A 27 4.11 2.43 11.69
C GLU A 27 4.53 1.20 10.89
N THR A 28 3.56 0.42 10.41
CA THR A 28 3.84 -0.80 9.65
C THR A 28 4.39 -0.47 8.26
N ALA A 29 3.86 0.56 7.60
CA ALA A 29 4.39 1.08 6.35
C ALA A 29 5.83 1.62 6.51
N ALA A 30 6.13 2.33 7.61
CA ALA A 30 7.48 2.80 7.90
C ALA A 30 8.47 1.64 8.15
N ALA A 31 8.01 0.55 8.79
CA ALA A 31 8.83 -0.65 8.99
C ALA A 31 9.23 -1.30 7.66
N ALA A 32 8.25 -1.54 6.78
CA ALA A 32 8.47 -2.11 5.45
C ALA A 32 9.40 -1.24 4.61
N LYS A 33 9.14 0.08 4.58
CA LYS A 33 9.97 1.06 3.88
C LYS A 33 11.42 1.06 4.37
N ALA A 34 11.67 0.98 5.67
CA ALA A 34 13.02 0.94 6.23
C ALA A 34 13.81 -0.31 5.81
N LYS A 35 13.11 -1.39 5.47
CA LYS A 35 13.68 -2.63 4.94
C LYS A 35 13.66 -2.73 3.42
N GLN A 36 13.20 -1.67 2.73
CA GLN A 36 13.05 -1.62 1.27
C GLN A 36 12.09 -2.68 0.71
N ILE A 37 11.14 -3.14 1.53
CA ILE A 37 10.11 -4.10 1.13
C ILE A 37 8.89 -3.31 0.66
N PRO A 38 8.48 -3.44 -0.62
CA PRO A 38 7.30 -2.76 -1.13
C PRO A 38 6.01 -3.33 -0.54
N ILE A 39 5.00 -2.45 -0.41
CA ILE A 39 3.63 -2.84 -0.09
C ILE A 39 2.77 -2.66 -1.33
N TRP A 40 2.17 -3.75 -1.79
CA TRP A 40 1.19 -3.80 -2.87
C TRP A 40 -0.15 -4.20 -2.25
N ALA A 41 -0.97 -3.20 -1.93
CA ALA A 41 -2.16 -3.45 -1.13
C ALA A 41 -3.42 -3.68 -1.97
N ASP A 42 -4.26 -4.59 -1.50
CA ASP A 42 -5.61 -4.81 -2.00
C ASP A 42 -6.51 -3.63 -1.58
N ILE A 43 -6.99 -2.89 -2.57
CA ILE A 43 -8.00 -1.83 -2.39
C ILE A 43 -9.25 -2.06 -3.26
N GLN A 44 -9.26 -3.17 -4.00
CA GLN A 44 -10.30 -3.58 -4.93
C GLN A 44 -11.64 -3.80 -4.21
N SER A 45 -12.67 -3.17 -4.74
CA SER A 45 -14.04 -3.22 -4.24
C SER A 45 -15.01 -2.70 -5.33
N GLN A 46 -16.29 -2.62 -5.02
CA GLN A 46 -17.23 -1.94 -5.93
C GLN A 46 -17.15 -0.41 -5.83
N ASN A 47 -16.60 0.13 -4.73
CA ASN A 47 -16.75 1.53 -4.34
C ASN A 47 -15.42 2.24 -4.08
N GLU A 48 -14.27 1.68 -4.45
CA GLU A 48 -13.00 2.38 -4.29
C GLU A 48 -12.88 3.53 -5.28
N GLY A 49 -12.08 4.51 -4.89
CA GLY A 49 -11.77 5.63 -5.75
C GLY A 49 -10.71 6.53 -5.13
N ALA A 50 -10.72 7.79 -5.57
CA ALA A 50 -9.73 8.78 -5.21
C ALA A 50 -9.53 8.96 -3.70
N VAL A 51 -10.55 8.75 -2.87
CA VAL A 51 -10.44 8.87 -1.40
C VAL A 51 -9.52 7.79 -0.85
N GLN A 52 -9.77 6.52 -1.16
CA GLN A 52 -9.01 5.39 -0.68
C GLN A 52 -7.59 5.38 -1.30
N TRP A 53 -7.47 5.66 -2.59
CA TRP A 53 -6.16 5.76 -3.25
C TRP A 53 -5.31 6.89 -2.66
N GLN A 54 -5.91 8.05 -2.35
CA GLN A 54 -5.21 9.14 -1.69
C GLN A 54 -4.75 8.77 -0.27
N ALA A 55 -5.54 7.97 0.47
CA ALA A 55 -5.15 7.46 1.78
C ALA A 55 -3.94 6.52 1.67
N ALA A 56 -3.97 5.57 0.71
CA ALA A 56 -2.85 4.68 0.45
C ALA A 56 -1.57 5.42 0.03
N LEU A 57 -1.68 6.42 -0.85
CA LEU A 57 -0.53 7.28 -1.22
C LEU A 57 0.05 8.04 -0.01
N LYS A 58 -0.80 8.50 0.92
CA LYS A 58 -0.34 9.19 2.15
C LYS A 58 0.41 8.26 3.10
N LEU A 59 0.04 6.98 3.14
CA LEU A 59 0.78 5.96 3.88
C LEU A 59 2.11 5.60 3.18
N GLY A 60 2.28 6.01 1.93
CA GLY A 60 3.46 5.71 1.13
C GLY A 60 3.48 4.28 0.61
N LEU A 61 2.31 3.70 0.31
CA LEU A 61 2.22 2.37 -0.34
C LEU A 61 2.71 2.48 -1.80
N GLN A 62 3.40 1.45 -2.30
CA GLN A 62 4.02 1.46 -3.63
C GLN A 62 3.13 0.89 -4.74
N GLY A 63 2.23 -0.02 -4.39
CA GLY A 63 1.29 -0.67 -5.32
C GLY A 63 -0.12 -0.72 -4.77
N LEU A 64 -1.10 -0.71 -5.67
CA LEU A 64 -2.52 -0.87 -5.36
C LEU A 64 -3.18 -1.81 -6.37
N GLN A 65 -3.93 -2.79 -5.88
CA GLN A 65 -4.83 -3.64 -6.68
C GLN A 65 -6.23 -3.04 -6.64
N THR A 66 -6.83 -2.79 -7.80
CA THR A 66 -8.13 -2.10 -7.94
C THR A 66 -8.96 -2.72 -9.06
N ASP A 67 -10.28 -2.68 -8.92
CA ASP A 67 -11.24 -3.02 -9.96
C ASP A 67 -11.47 -1.84 -10.93
N HIS A 68 -11.08 -0.61 -10.54
CA HIS A 68 -11.22 0.63 -11.31
C HIS A 68 -9.89 1.08 -11.94
N VAL A 69 -9.29 0.21 -12.77
CA VAL A 69 -7.93 0.39 -13.31
C VAL A 69 -7.75 1.71 -14.07
N LYS A 70 -8.70 2.09 -14.93
CA LYS A 70 -8.58 3.30 -15.76
C LYS A 70 -8.64 4.56 -14.90
N GLU A 71 -9.54 4.57 -13.93
CA GLU A 71 -9.77 5.65 -12.99
C GLU A 71 -8.55 5.85 -12.08
N LEU A 72 -7.95 4.76 -11.57
CA LEU A 72 -6.72 4.83 -10.79
C LEU A 72 -5.57 5.40 -11.63
N VAL A 73 -5.37 4.93 -12.87
CA VAL A 73 -4.32 5.46 -13.75
C VAL A 73 -4.50 6.96 -13.96
N ASN A 74 -5.71 7.42 -14.28
CA ASN A 74 -6.00 8.85 -14.45
C ASN A 74 -5.73 9.64 -13.17
N PHE A 75 -6.15 9.11 -12.02
CA PHE A 75 -5.89 9.73 -10.71
C PHE A 75 -4.39 9.89 -10.43
N LEU A 76 -3.58 8.85 -10.68
CA LEU A 76 -2.14 8.89 -10.45
C LEU A 76 -1.43 9.89 -11.37
N ILE A 77 -1.83 9.96 -12.65
CA ILE A 77 -1.33 10.96 -13.61
C ILE A 77 -1.66 12.38 -13.13
N GLN A 78 -2.90 12.64 -12.72
CA GLN A 78 -3.32 13.95 -12.21
C GLN A 78 -2.57 14.36 -10.93
N LYS A 79 -2.08 13.39 -10.15
CA LYS A 79 -1.26 13.60 -8.96
C LYS A 79 0.22 13.78 -9.25
N GLY A 80 0.68 13.52 -10.48
CA GLY A 80 2.09 13.60 -10.86
C GLY A 80 2.97 12.53 -10.20
N VAL A 81 2.37 11.39 -9.82
CA VAL A 81 3.08 10.24 -9.20
C VAL A 81 3.19 9.04 -10.14
N ARG A 82 2.78 9.22 -11.41
CA ARG A 82 2.91 8.26 -12.50
C ARG A 82 3.32 8.98 -13.77
#